data_AF-A0A7C3ENR3-F1
#
_entry.id   AF-A0A7C3ENR3-F1
#
_cell.length_a   1.000
_cell.length_b   1.000
_cell.length_c   1.000
_cell.angle_alpha   90.00
_cell.angle_beta   90.00
_cell.angle_gamma   90.00
#
_symmetry.space_group_name_H-M   'P 1'
#
loop_
_entity.id
_entity.type
_entity.pdbx_description
1 polymer ?
#
loop_
_entity_poly.entity_id
_entity_poly.type
_entity_poly.pdbx_seq_one_letter_code
_entity_poly.pdbx_strand_id
1 'polypeptide(L)'
;MKIYKNTRINFGSAVFCLLLCIGILVSFISQSFAGINDGLIAYYPFDGNANDESGNGNNGTVNGGEFVLGRYGAAFSATASGDKITLSNNIPLSTTWSIAAWFSSPLNPSSSWRTLTRGNGCGDHQILLPQGGYDLGVFDNCYGSGFHSSGFNMSTLSNGWHHLAALGANGSTRFYIDGNFVGQSNYQSTSNIYAIGNYQGGGQPWGTIDDLRVYNHLLTQAEIQELYSGIREDYTTVSGTITCAAYTGGPIYIKVYDGPHFYDSTLLGSTQIASPGTYAISNLPIGQEVWISAFWDKNGSGQSAPNAGDYMGDYAGNPITFLVDTTGIDIDLSIELNVISQNTTITADNTTYDNKSIIVDGCTLTISGTHQFENLSMIHGAVLTHPANATTQAYTLDLDISNDLTIEAGASINVNGKGYGGGAGPGKGGEGSGCGGGGGYGGNGGNGNSNAAGG
;
A
#
# COMPACT_ATOMS: atom_id res chain seq x y z
N MET A 1 0.29 82.24 44.69
CA MET A 1 -0.71 81.22 45.10
C MET A 1 -1.71 81.06 43.95
N LYS A 2 -1.49 80.11 43.04
CA LYS A 2 -2.37 79.87 41.88
C LYS A 2 -3.05 78.52 42.03
N ILE A 3 -4.38 78.56 42.12
CA ILE A 3 -5.28 77.42 42.24
C ILE A 3 -5.48 76.82 40.85
N TYR A 4 -5.24 75.52 40.68
CA TYR A 4 -5.64 74.78 39.47
C TYR A 4 -7.04 74.20 39.66
N LYS A 5 -7.94 74.51 38.70
CA LYS A 5 -9.29 73.97 38.59
C LYS A 5 -9.24 72.53 38.05
N ASN A 6 -10.00 71.65 38.70
CA ASN A 6 -10.31 70.30 38.22
C ASN A 6 -11.17 70.36 36.94
N THR A 7 -10.73 69.67 35.90
CA THR A 7 -11.57 69.30 34.74
C THR A 7 -11.91 67.83 34.88
N ARG A 8 -13.20 67.51 35.10
CA ARG A 8 -13.70 66.13 35.09
C ARG A 8 -13.84 65.66 33.64
N ILE A 9 -13.16 64.57 33.29
CA ILE A 9 -13.31 63.89 32.00
C ILE A 9 -14.46 62.88 32.13
N ASN A 10 -15.43 62.96 31.23
CA ASN A 10 -16.67 62.19 31.25
C ASN A 10 -16.41 60.81 30.61
N PHE A 11 -16.44 59.74 31.40
CA PHE A 11 -16.09 58.36 31.01
C PHE A 11 -17.19 57.60 30.24
N GLY A 12 -18.26 58.26 29.80
CA GLY A 12 -19.46 57.59 29.27
C GLY A 12 -19.43 57.22 27.79
N SER A 13 -18.69 57.93 26.94
CA SER A 13 -18.81 57.78 25.47
C SER A 13 -17.74 56.90 24.81
N ALA A 14 -16.59 56.69 25.45
CA ALA A 14 -15.50 55.87 24.89
C ALA A 14 -15.73 54.36 25.09
N VAL A 15 -16.43 53.97 26.16
CA VAL A 15 -16.68 52.55 26.48
C VAL A 15 -17.76 51.95 25.57
N PHE A 16 -18.74 52.76 25.13
CA PHE A 16 -19.83 52.29 24.27
C PHE A 16 -19.39 52.07 22.81
N CYS A 17 -18.38 52.80 22.33
CA CYS A 17 -17.87 52.65 20.96
C CYS A 17 -16.89 51.46 20.83
N LEU A 18 -16.17 51.11 21.90
CA LEU A 18 -15.23 49.97 21.90
C LEU A 18 -15.95 48.61 21.96
N LEU A 19 -17.11 48.55 22.64
CA LEU A 19 -17.93 47.33 22.71
C LEU A 19 -18.67 47.01 21.41
N LEU A 20 -19.02 48.02 20.60
CA LEU A 20 -19.63 47.81 19.28
C LEU A 20 -18.63 47.29 18.24
N CYS A 21 -17.37 47.71 18.31
CA CYS A 21 -16.32 47.23 17.40
C CYS A 21 -15.88 45.79 17.71
N ILE A 22 -15.90 45.35 18.98
CA ILE A 22 -15.60 43.94 19.34
C ILE A 22 -16.76 43.03 18.94
N GLY A 23 -18.02 43.48 19.06
CA GLY A 23 -19.19 42.72 18.59
C GLY A 23 -19.21 42.52 17.07
N ILE A 24 -18.74 43.51 16.30
CA ILE A 24 -18.66 43.41 14.84
C ILE A 24 -17.39 42.65 14.39
N LEU A 25 -16.26 42.73 15.12
CA LEU A 25 -15.07 41.91 14.81
C LEU A 25 -15.26 40.42 15.16
N VAL A 26 -16.03 40.10 16.21
CA VAL A 26 -16.29 38.71 16.63
C VAL A 26 -17.40 38.05 15.80
N SER A 27 -18.30 38.82 15.16
CA SER A 27 -19.26 38.29 14.18
C SER A 27 -18.65 37.95 12.80
N PHE A 28 -17.37 38.26 12.55
CA PHE A 28 -16.65 37.83 11.33
C PHE A 28 -15.74 36.60 11.52
N ILE A 29 -15.64 36.03 12.73
CA ILE A 29 -14.85 34.80 13.00
C ILE A 29 -15.79 33.61 13.31
N SER A 30 -17.06 33.70 12.90
CA SER A 30 -17.99 32.56 12.96
C SER A 30 -18.65 32.33 11.61
N GLN A 31 -17.89 32.43 10.52
CA GLN A 31 -18.10 31.42 9.49
C GLN A 31 -17.62 30.12 10.12
N SER A 32 -18.57 29.32 10.63
CA SER A 32 -18.34 27.89 10.73
C SER A 32 -17.76 27.47 9.39
N PHE A 33 -16.52 26.95 9.38
CA PHE A 33 -16.12 26.09 8.29
C PHE A 33 -17.21 25.02 8.24
N ALA A 34 -18.06 25.05 7.20
CA ALA A 34 -18.76 23.84 6.83
C ALA A 34 -17.62 22.83 6.65
N GLY A 35 -17.51 21.87 7.57
CA GLY A 35 -16.42 20.91 7.53
C GLY A 35 -16.45 20.22 6.18
N ILE A 36 -15.33 19.67 5.73
CA ILE A 36 -15.21 19.02 4.41
C ILE A 36 -16.16 17.82 4.18
N ASN A 37 -16.97 17.49 5.18
CA ASN A 37 -18.03 16.47 5.16
C ASN A 37 -19.43 17.06 4.93
N ASP A 38 -19.61 18.38 4.90
CA ASP A 38 -20.91 18.97 4.54
C ASP A 38 -21.24 18.63 3.09
N GLY A 39 -22.50 18.30 2.84
CA GLY A 39 -22.96 17.86 1.51
C GLY A 39 -22.32 16.57 0.96
N LEU A 40 -21.51 15.86 1.75
CA LEU A 40 -20.83 14.62 1.34
C LEU A 40 -21.84 13.48 1.15
N ILE A 41 -21.88 12.92 -0.07
CA ILE A 41 -22.79 11.83 -0.47
C ILE A 41 -22.07 10.48 -0.43
N ALA A 42 -20.80 10.46 -0.83
CA ALA A 42 -20.01 9.24 -0.85
C ALA A 42 -18.53 9.56 -0.64
N TYR A 43 -17.82 8.69 0.08
CA TYR A 43 -16.39 8.83 0.33
C TYR A 43 -15.72 7.45 0.37
N TYR A 44 -14.76 7.24 -0.52
CA TYR A 44 -14.02 6.00 -0.66
C TYR A 44 -12.52 6.27 -0.45
N PRO A 45 -11.97 5.97 0.75
CA PRO A 45 -10.53 6.04 0.96
C PRO A 45 -9.77 5.06 0.07
N PHE A 46 -10.34 3.89 -0.20
CA PHE A 46 -9.65 2.74 -0.82
C PHE A 46 -8.56 2.08 0.03
N ASP A 47 -8.64 2.27 1.36
CA ASP A 47 -7.79 1.63 2.37
C ASP A 47 -8.09 0.11 2.50
N GLY A 48 -7.85 -0.65 1.43
CA GLY A 48 -8.00 -2.10 1.35
C GLY A 48 -9.39 -2.60 0.93
N ASN A 49 -10.36 -1.72 0.73
CA ASN A 49 -11.72 -2.06 0.31
C ASN A 49 -12.41 -0.92 -0.46
N ALA A 50 -13.64 -1.14 -0.92
CA ALA A 50 -14.47 -0.14 -1.63
C ALA A 50 -15.70 0.31 -0.83
N ASN A 51 -15.61 0.36 0.50
CA ASN A 51 -16.70 0.81 1.36
C ASN A 51 -16.86 2.34 1.29
N ASP A 52 -18.10 2.79 1.48
CA ASP A 52 -18.44 4.21 1.60
C ASP A 52 -18.34 4.67 3.06
N GLU A 53 -17.29 5.42 3.37
CA GLU A 53 -16.99 5.99 4.68
C GLU A 53 -17.66 7.35 4.91
N SER A 54 -18.55 7.80 4.02
CA SER A 54 -19.38 8.99 4.27
C SER A 54 -20.51 8.73 5.28
N GLY A 55 -20.81 7.47 5.56
CA GLY A 55 -21.95 7.04 6.39
C GLY A 55 -23.27 6.89 5.63
N ASN A 56 -23.29 7.10 4.30
CA ASN A 56 -24.50 6.96 3.48
C ASN A 56 -24.72 5.56 2.89
N GLY A 57 -23.78 4.63 3.07
CA GLY A 57 -23.95 3.21 2.73
C GLY A 57 -23.91 2.90 1.24
N ASN A 58 -23.27 3.74 0.43
CA ASN A 58 -23.10 3.52 -1.02
C ASN A 58 -21.94 2.55 -1.33
N ASN A 59 -21.77 1.47 -0.56
CA ASN A 59 -20.64 0.57 -0.71
C ASN A 59 -20.48 0.03 -2.13
N GLY A 60 -19.25 0.05 -2.64
CA GLY A 60 -18.87 -0.49 -3.92
C GLY A 60 -18.50 -1.97 -3.87
N THR A 61 -18.59 -2.63 -5.02
CA THR A 61 -18.06 -3.97 -5.25
C THR A 61 -16.83 -3.89 -6.14
N VAL A 62 -15.71 -4.40 -5.64
CA VAL A 62 -14.45 -4.51 -6.38
C VAL A 62 -14.57 -5.63 -7.42
N ASN A 63 -14.27 -5.32 -8.67
CA ASN A 63 -14.27 -6.28 -9.78
C ASN A 63 -12.90 -6.22 -10.47
N GLY A 64 -12.00 -7.12 -10.11
CA GLY A 64 -10.59 -7.00 -10.50
C GLY A 64 -9.92 -5.79 -9.82
N GLY A 65 -8.71 -5.46 -10.27
CA GLY A 65 -7.85 -4.48 -9.63
C GLY A 65 -7.35 -4.95 -8.25
N GLU A 66 -6.37 -4.24 -7.74
CA GLU A 66 -5.74 -4.51 -6.45
C GLU A 66 -5.64 -3.20 -5.65
N PHE A 67 -5.53 -3.32 -4.33
CA PHE A 67 -5.21 -2.20 -3.47
C PHE A 67 -3.69 -2.12 -3.33
N VAL A 68 -3.11 -1.00 -3.77
CA VAL A 68 -1.66 -0.73 -3.76
C VAL A 68 -1.37 0.43 -2.82
N LEU A 69 -0.09 0.71 -2.55
CA LEU A 69 0.27 1.86 -1.72
C LEU A 69 -0.34 3.17 -2.28
N GLY A 70 -1.14 3.83 -1.47
CA GLY A 70 -1.89 5.03 -1.82
C GLY A 70 -1.14 6.34 -1.58
N ARG A 71 -1.82 7.45 -1.84
CA ARG A 71 -1.47 8.77 -1.32
C ARG A 71 -1.65 8.77 0.20
N TYR A 72 -2.72 8.14 0.68
CA TYR A 72 -3.02 7.81 2.07
C TYR A 72 -3.29 6.30 2.13
N GLY A 73 -2.66 5.60 3.06
CA GLY A 73 -2.90 4.16 3.24
C GLY A 73 -2.83 3.38 1.92
N ALA A 74 -3.95 2.83 1.46
CA ALA A 74 -4.03 2.11 0.19
C ALA A 74 -4.93 2.80 -0.84
N ALA A 75 -4.65 2.54 -2.12
CA ALA A 75 -5.37 3.10 -3.26
C ALA A 75 -5.82 1.99 -4.21
N PHE A 76 -6.94 2.22 -4.90
CA PHE A 76 -7.45 1.28 -5.88
C PHE A 76 -6.69 1.40 -7.21
N SER A 77 -6.06 0.32 -7.66
CA SER A 77 -5.34 0.23 -8.93
C SER A 77 -6.24 -0.33 -10.03
N ALA A 78 -6.80 0.56 -10.86
CA ALA A 78 -7.59 0.19 -12.03
C ALA A 78 -6.74 0.27 -13.29
N THR A 79 -5.95 -0.77 -13.59
CA THR A 79 -4.96 -0.73 -14.69
C THR A 79 -5.22 -1.74 -15.79
N ALA A 80 -5.96 -2.82 -15.52
CA ALA A 80 -6.37 -3.80 -16.50
C ALA A 80 -7.80 -3.55 -17.03
N SER A 81 -8.15 -4.25 -18.09
CA SER A 81 -9.44 -4.08 -18.78
C SER A 81 -10.64 -4.34 -17.87
N GLY A 82 -10.54 -5.29 -16.93
CA GLY A 82 -11.65 -5.67 -16.05
C GLY A 82 -11.80 -4.82 -14.79
N ASP A 83 -10.72 -4.15 -14.38
CA ASP A 83 -10.56 -3.54 -13.05
C ASP A 83 -11.49 -2.35 -12.89
N LYS A 84 -12.43 -2.44 -11.95
CA LYS A 84 -13.36 -1.36 -11.63
C LYS A 84 -14.05 -1.59 -10.29
N ILE A 85 -14.64 -0.54 -9.78
CA ILE A 85 -15.62 -0.64 -8.69
C ILE A 85 -17.01 -0.39 -9.29
N THR A 86 -17.95 -1.28 -8.99
CA THR A 86 -19.36 -1.12 -9.39
C THR A 86 -20.22 -0.80 -8.17
N LEU A 87 -21.19 0.09 -8.33
CA LEU A 87 -22.06 0.56 -7.26
C LEU A 87 -23.45 -0.05 -7.45
N SER A 88 -23.89 -0.89 -6.52
CA SER A 88 -25.25 -1.45 -6.54
C SER A 88 -26.29 -0.38 -6.25
N ASN A 89 -25.96 0.54 -5.33
CA ASN A 89 -26.66 1.80 -5.11
C ASN A 89 -25.90 2.91 -5.84
N ASN A 90 -26.42 3.35 -6.98
CA ASN A 90 -25.79 4.43 -7.74
C ASN A 90 -25.73 5.71 -6.90
N ILE A 91 -24.58 6.39 -6.89
CA ILE A 91 -24.43 7.66 -6.16
C ILE A 91 -25.24 8.74 -6.90
N PRO A 92 -26.25 9.36 -6.25
CA PRO A 92 -27.09 10.34 -6.91
C PRO A 92 -26.32 11.62 -7.23
N LEU A 93 -26.38 12.08 -8.48
CA LEU A 93 -25.91 13.40 -8.85
C LEU A 93 -27.11 14.33 -9.08
N SER A 94 -27.07 15.51 -8.46
CA SER A 94 -28.10 16.53 -8.63
C SER A 94 -27.75 17.50 -9.77
N THR A 95 -28.45 18.64 -9.89
CA THR A 95 -28.09 19.72 -10.83
C THR A 95 -26.84 20.49 -10.39
N THR A 96 -26.38 20.29 -9.15
CA THR A 96 -25.08 20.73 -8.64
C THR A 96 -24.37 19.57 -7.96
N TRP A 97 -23.08 19.42 -8.22
CA TRP A 97 -22.27 18.37 -7.59
C TRP A 97 -20.78 18.72 -7.66
N SER A 98 -20.00 18.09 -6.78
CA SER A 98 -18.54 18.05 -6.88
C SER A 98 -18.05 16.62 -6.75
N ILE A 99 -17.03 16.25 -7.52
CA ILE A 99 -16.31 14.99 -7.39
C ILE A 99 -14.85 15.33 -7.20
N ALA A 100 -14.22 14.79 -6.15
CA ALA A 100 -12.80 14.99 -5.86
C ALA A 100 -12.11 13.63 -5.71
N ALA A 101 -10.87 13.50 -6.15
CA ALA A 101 -10.08 12.28 -5.97
C ALA A 101 -8.59 12.59 -6.14
N TRP A 102 -7.75 11.80 -5.47
CA TRP A 102 -6.33 11.71 -5.78
C TRP A 102 -6.11 10.66 -6.87
N PHE A 103 -5.16 10.92 -7.77
CA PHE A 103 -4.71 9.96 -8.76
C PHE A 103 -3.19 10.06 -8.98
N SER A 104 -2.57 8.97 -9.45
CA SER A 104 -1.13 8.93 -9.70
C SER A 104 -0.80 9.21 -11.18
N SER A 105 0.16 10.10 -11.42
CA SER A 105 0.71 10.48 -12.72
C SER A 105 2.17 9.97 -12.86
N PRO A 106 2.64 9.57 -14.05
CA PRO A 106 1.92 9.56 -15.32
C PRO A 106 0.89 8.43 -15.39
N LEU A 107 -0.23 8.70 -16.06
CA LEU A 107 -1.21 7.67 -16.39
C LEU A 107 -0.62 6.70 -17.44
N ASN A 108 -0.88 5.40 -17.28
CA ASN A 108 -0.44 4.38 -18.23
C ASN A 108 -0.87 4.72 -19.65
N PRO A 109 0.02 4.63 -20.67
CA PRO A 109 -0.35 4.84 -22.07
C PRO A 109 -1.49 3.93 -22.48
N SER A 110 -2.50 4.50 -23.14
CA SER A 110 -3.69 3.78 -23.59
C SER A 110 -4.09 4.27 -24.96
N SER A 111 -4.42 3.32 -25.85
CA SER A 111 -5.07 3.58 -27.13
C SER A 111 -6.60 3.55 -27.02
N SER A 112 -7.13 3.46 -25.80
CA SER A 112 -8.54 3.52 -25.43
C SER A 112 -8.84 4.79 -24.64
N TRP A 113 -10.12 5.06 -24.38
CA TRP A 113 -10.55 6.07 -23.40
C TRP A 113 -10.10 5.67 -21.99
N ARG A 114 -10.09 6.61 -21.05
CA ARG A 114 -9.87 6.33 -19.62
C ARG A 114 -10.98 6.96 -18.80
N THR A 115 -11.65 6.19 -17.96
CA THR A 115 -12.85 6.66 -17.24
C THR A 115 -12.63 6.64 -15.74
N LEU A 116 -12.69 7.80 -15.09
CA LEU A 116 -12.64 7.88 -13.63
C LEU A 116 -14.00 7.53 -13.03
N THR A 117 -15.07 8.14 -13.55
CA THR A 117 -16.44 7.86 -13.10
C THR A 117 -17.38 7.69 -14.28
N ARG A 118 -18.29 6.73 -14.15
CA ARG A 118 -19.23 6.32 -15.19
C ARG A 118 -20.65 6.42 -14.68
N GLY A 119 -21.51 7.12 -15.41
CA GLY A 119 -22.94 7.24 -15.11
C GLY A 119 -23.77 5.99 -15.40
N ASN A 120 -24.85 5.79 -14.63
CA ASN A 120 -25.90 4.82 -14.89
C ASN A 120 -26.81 5.26 -16.06
N GLY A 121 -27.63 4.34 -16.59
CA GLY A 121 -28.67 4.65 -17.57
C GLY A 121 -28.10 4.93 -18.97
N CYS A 122 -28.39 6.10 -19.53
CA CYS A 122 -27.82 6.52 -20.81
C CYS A 122 -26.30 6.66 -20.75
N GLY A 123 -25.77 6.86 -19.54
CA GLY A 123 -24.40 6.57 -19.26
C GLY A 123 -23.42 7.58 -19.85
N ASP A 124 -23.44 8.77 -19.28
CA ASP A 124 -22.36 9.73 -19.45
C ASP A 124 -21.08 9.32 -18.70
N HIS A 125 -20.00 10.02 -19.02
CA HIS A 125 -18.78 10.03 -18.22
C HIS A 125 -18.62 11.41 -17.59
N GLN A 126 -18.69 11.50 -16.26
CA GLN A 126 -18.54 12.78 -15.55
C GLN A 126 -17.08 13.24 -15.57
N ILE A 127 -16.13 12.30 -15.59
CA ILE A 127 -14.69 12.58 -15.65
C ILE A 127 -14.02 11.48 -16.48
N LEU A 128 -13.40 11.85 -17.59
CA LEU A 128 -12.67 10.94 -18.46
C LEU A 128 -11.53 11.63 -19.23
N LEU A 129 -10.67 10.82 -19.85
CA LEU A 129 -9.73 11.24 -20.90
C LEU A 129 -10.09 10.57 -22.25
N PRO A 130 -9.87 11.27 -23.38
CA PRO A 130 -10.17 10.75 -24.70
C PRO A 130 -9.25 9.63 -25.14
N GLN A 131 -9.71 8.85 -26.11
CA GLN A 131 -8.94 7.80 -26.73
C GLN A 131 -7.59 8.31 -27.25
N GLY A 132 -6.48 7.74 -26.75
CA GLY A 132 -5.13 8.12 -27.17
C GLY A 132 -4.69 9.54 -26.78
N GLY A 133 -5.49 10.24 -25.97
CA GLY A 133 -5.21 11.60 -25.50
C GLY A 133 -5.14 11.70 -23.97
N TYR A 134 -4.78 12.89 -23.51
CA TYR A 134 -4.69 13.25 -22.09
C TYR A 134 -5.48 14.50 -21.74
N ASP A 135 -6.36 14.96 -22.64
CA ASP A 135 -7.22 16.10 -22.37
C ASP A 135 -8.29 15.71 -21.36
N LEU A 136 -8.32 16.37 -20.21
CA LEU A 136 -9.33 16.16 -19.18
C LEU A 136 -10.68 16.69 -19.67
N GLY A 137 -11.77 15.95 -19.44
CA GLY A 137 -13.10 16.45 -19.77
C GLY A 137 -14.24 15.55 -19.34
N VAL A 138 -15.37 15.69 -20.04
CA VAL A 138 -16.62 14.95 -19.84
C VAL A 138 -17.10 14.35 -21.16
N PHE A 139 -17.91 13.29 -21.11
CA PHE A 139 -18.51 12.70 -22.31
C PHE A 139 -20.01 12.60 -22.17
N ASP A 140 -20.72 13.21 -23.12
CA ASP A 140 -22.16 13.17 -23.25
C ASP A 140 -22.58 11.99 -24.14
N ASN A 141 -23.02 10.92 -23.49
CA ASN A 141 -23.62 9.78 -24.16
C ASN A 141 -25.15 9.89 -24.20
N CYS A 142 -25.75 10.65 -23.28
CA CYS A 142 -27.19 10.80 -23.15
C CYS A 142 -27.84 11.57 -24.30
N TYR A 143 -27.19 12.63 -24.78
CA TYR A 143 -27.63 13.41 -25.94
C TYR A 143 -26.72 13.22 -27.15
N GLY A 144 -25.63 12.46 -26.99
CA GLY A 144 -24.76 12.04 -28.08
C GLY A 144 -23.89 13.14 -28.66
N SER A 145 -23.63 14.21 -27.91
CA SER A 145 -22.72 15.28 -28.34
C SER A 145 -21.23 14.94 -28.16
N GLY A 146 -20.93 13.82 -27.50
CA GLY A 146 -19.58 13.26 -27.43
C GLY A 146 -18.70 13.92 -26.38
N PHE A 147 -17.39 14.00 -26.65
CA PHE A 147 -16.40 14.51 -25.70
C PHE A 147 -16.35 16.03 -25.66
N HIS A 148 -16.37 16.59 -24.45
CA HIS A 148 -16.20 18.01 -24.18
C HIS A 148 -14.93 18.22 -23.36
N SER A 149 -13.89 18.73 -24.02
CA SER A 149 -12.61 19.03 -23.38
C SER A 149 -12.73 20.19 -22.39
N SER A 150 -11.98 20.11 -21.29
CA SER A 150 -11.74 21.23 -20.38
C SER A 150 -10.67 22.20 -20.88
N GLY A 151 -9.87 21.76 -21.86
CA GLY A 151 -8.67 22.45 -22.35
C GLY A 151 -7.38 22.11 -21.58
N PHE A 152 -7.45 21.28 -20.53
CA PHE A 152 -6.28 20.90 -19.74
C PHE A 152 -5.72 19.53 -20.15
N ASN A 153 -4.42 19.48 -20.46
CA ASN A 153 -3.72 18.24 -20.82
C ASN A 153 -2.98 17.66 -19.60
N MET A 154 -3.45 16.50 -19.12
CA MET A 154 -2.92 15.81 -17.94
C MET A 154 -1.49 15.25 -18.12
N SER A 155 -0.99 15.10 -19.35
CA SER A 155 0.40 14.64 -19.56
C SER A 155 1.44 15.70 -19.21
N THR A 156 1.02 16.92 -18.85
CA THR A 156 1.90 18.00 -18.40
C THR A 156 2.22 17.94 -16.92
N LEU A 157 1.54 17.07 -16.17
CA LEU A 157 1.75 16.87 -14.75
C LEU A 157 3.07 16.17 -14.48
N SER A 158 3.66 16.49 -13.33
CA SER A 158 4.84 15.78 -12.81
C SER A 158 4.52 14.32 -12.48
N ASN A 159 5.56 13.54 -12.19
CA ASN A 159 5.38 12.21 -11.63
C ASN A 159 4.92 12.33 -10.17
N GLY A 160 3.94 11.53 -9.76
CA GLY A 160 3.43 11.46 -8.39
C GLY A 160 1.92 11.67 -8.31
N TRP A 161 1.45 11.84 -7.08
CA TRP A 161 0.04 12.03 -6.77
C TRP A 161 -0.41 13.46 -7.06
N HIS A 162 -1.55 13.58 -7.73
CA HIS A 162 -2.21 14.86 -8.03
C HIS A 162 -3.67 14.81 -7.57
N HIS A 163 -4.17 15.94 -7.09
CA HIS A 163 -5.56 16.05 -6.64
C HIS A 163 -6.43 16.65 -7.74
N LEU A 164 -7.50 15.96 -8.13
CA LEU A 164 -8.47 16.41 -9.11
C LEU A 164 -9.79 16.77 -8.41
N ALA A 165 -10.37 17.92 -8.74
CA ALA A 165 -11.76 18.24 -8.39
C ALA A 165 -12.55 18.70 -9.64
N ALA A 166 -13.72 18.10 -9.85
CA ALA A 166 -14.66 18.43 -10.91
C ALA A 166 -15.98 18.94 -10.32
N LEU A 167 -16.41 20.13 -10.75
CA LEU A 167 -17.56 20.85 -10.21
C LEU A 167 -18.60 21.06 -11.32
N GLY A 168 -19.70 20.30 -11.25
CA GLY A 168 -20.80 20.39 -12.22
C GLY A 168 -21.88 21.36 -11.78
N ALA A 169 -22.15 22.39 -12.58
CA ALA A 169 -23.32 23.26 -12.44
C ALA A 169 -23.65 24.02 -13.72
N ASN A 170 -24.92 24.41 -13.88
CA ASN A 170 -25.41 25.26 -14.97
C ASN A 170 -25.04 24.74 -16.38
N GLY A 171 -25.00 23.43 -16.58
CA GLY A 171 -24.66 22.82 -17.87
C GLY A 171 -23.17 22.79 -18.20
N SER A 172 -22.30 23.10 -17.23
CA SER A 172 -20.83 23.08 -17.39
C SER A 172 -20.14 22.34 -16.26
N THR A 173 -18.93 21.84 -16.52
CA THR A 173 -18.08 21.19 -15.50
C THR A 173 -16.75 21.92 -15.41
N ARG A 174 -16.45 22.51 -14.25
CA ARG A 174 -15.17 23.15 -13.95
C ARG A 174 -14.19 22.15 -13.35
N PHE A 175 -12.93 22.23 -13.74
CA PHE A 175 -11.89 21.32 -13.28
C PHE A 175 -10.79 22.08 -12.53
N TYR A 176 -10.31 21.46 -11.47
CA TYR A 176 -9.19 21.91 -10.66
C TYR A 176 -8.19 20.78 -10.52
N ILE A 177 -6.90 21.11 -10.63
CA ILE A 177 -5.78 20.21 -10.35
C ILE A 177 -4.89 20.87 -9.31
N ASP A 178 -4.54 20.13 -8.27
CA ASP A 178 -3.66 20.57 -7.19
C ASP A 178 -4.13 21.91 -6.58
N GLY A 179 -5.44 22.02 -6.36
CA GLY A 179 -6.05 23.21 -5.80
C GLY A 179 -6.32 24.35 -6.78
N ASN A 180 -5.81 24.28 -8.02
CA ASN A 180 -5.86 25.38 -8.98
C ASN A 180 -6.87 25.11 -10.10
N PHE A 181 -7.66 26.11 -10.47
CA PHE A 181 -8.56 26.02 -11.63
C PHE A 181 -7.75 25.82 -12.93
N VAL A 182 -8.07 24.78 -13.70
CA VAL A 182 -7.33 24.45 -14.93
C VAL A 182 -8.16 24.59 -16.21
N GLY A 183 -9.49 24.59 -16.11
CA GLY A 183 -10.34 24.65 -17.29
C GLY A 183 -11.80 24.28 -17.03
N GLN A 184 -12.60 24.36 -18.08
CA GLN A 184 -14.04 24.08 -18.02
C GLN A 184 -14.51 23.39 -19.29
N SER A 185 -15.29 22.33 -19.14
CA SER A 185 -16.05 21.71 -20.22
C SER A 185 -17.43 22.36 -20.33
N ASN A 186 -17.91 22.55 -21.56
CA ASN A 186 -19.23 23.13 -21.86
C ASN A 186 -20.38 22.09 -21.77
N TYR A 187 -20.22 21.07 -20.92
CA TYR A 187 -21.22 20.07 -20.62
C TYR A 187 -21.15 19.70 -19.14
N GLN A 188 -22.29 19.32 -18.58
CA GLN A 188 -22.43 18.78 -17.24
C GLN A 188 -23.27 17.52 -17.32
N SER A 189 -22.69 16.39 -16.91
CA SER A 189 -23.48 15.20 -16.70
C SER A 189 -24.26 15.28 -15.40
N THR A 190 -25.49 14.79 -15.42
CA THR A 190 -26.33 14.57 -14.23
C THR A 190 -26.68 13.10 -14.03
N SER A 191 -26.01 12.20 -14.76
CA SER A 191 -26.18 10.76 -14.58
C SER A 191 -25.61 10.33 -13.22
N ASN A 192 -26.38 9.58 -12.42
CA ASN A 192 -25.91 9.00 -11.16
C ASN A 192 -24.68 8.11 -11.41
N ILE A 193 -23.68 8.13 -10.52
CA ILE A 193 -22.44 7.36 -10.70
C ILE A 193 -22.73 5.88 -10.44
N TYR A 194 -22.33 5.03 -11.38
CA TYR A 194 -22.49 3.57 -11.35
C TYR A 194 -21.16 2.82 -11.24
N ALA A 195 -20.10 3.33 -11.86
CA ALA A 195 -18.78 2.71 -11.77
C ALA A 195 -17.67 3.74 -11.57
N ILE A 196 -16.61 3.28 -10.90
CA ILE A 196 -15.42 4.06 -10.58
C ILE A 196 -14.19 3.31 -11.14
N GLY A 197 -13.25 4.06 -11.71
CA GLY A 197 -11.95 3.60 -12.20
C GLY A 197 -11.96 2.96 -13.58
N ASN A 198 -13.13 2.72 -14.19
CA ASN A 198 -13.24 2.19 -15.54
C ASN A 198 -14.63 2.42 -16.13
N TYR A 199 -14.74 2.16 -17.43
CA TYR A 199 -16.02 1.92 -18.09
C TYR A 199 -16.68 0.66 -17.53
N GLN A 200 -18.00 0.63 -17.42
CA GLN A 200 -18.72 -0.50 -16.80
C GLN A 200 -18.51 -1.83 -17.53
N GLY A 201 -18.26 -1.78 -18.85
CA GLY A 201 -17.89 -2.95 -19.65
C GLY A 201 -16.39 -3.24 -19.72
N GLY A 202 -15.56 -2.42 -19.07
CA GLY A 202 -14.10 -2.54 -19.08
C GLY A 202 -13.38 -1.85 -20.25
N GLY A 203 -12.06 -2.03 -20.31
CA GLY A 203 -11.21 -1.54 -21.40
C GLY A 203 -10.95 -0.03 -21.41
N GLN A 204 -11.33 0.69 -20.35
CA GLN A 204 -11.03 2.11 -20.14
C GLN A 204 -10.44 2.40 -18.75
N PRO A 205 -9.41 1.64 -18.31
CA PRO A 205 -8.81 1.79 -16.99
C PRO A 205 -8.30 3.22 -16.78
N TRP A 206 -8.65 3.82 -15.65
CA TRP A 206 -8.16 5.16 -15.29
C TRP A 206 -6.68 5.13 -14.89
N GLY A 207 -6.29 4.19 -14.05
CA GLY A 207 -5.03 4.18 -13.30
C GLY A 207 -5.28 4.00 -11.80
N THR A 208 -4.34 4.44 -10.98
CA THR A 208 -4.46 4.36 -9.51
C THR A 208 -5.22 5.57 -8.96
N ILE A 209 -6.22 5.30 -8.11
CA ILE A 209 -7.15 6.29 -7.54
C ILE A 209 -7.17 6.12 -6.02
N ASP A 210 -7.19 7.24 -5.31
CA ASP A 210 -7.25 7.29 -3.86
C ASP A 210 -8.27 8.37 -3.43
N ASP A 211 -8.90 8.17 -2.28
CA ASP A 211 -9.60 9.22 -1.54
C ASP A 211 -10.72 9.92 -2.33
N LEU A 212 -11.53 9.14 -3.04
CA LEU A 212 -12.60 9.65 -3.90
C LEU A 212 -13.79 10.13 -3.06
N ARG A 213 -14.23 11.37 -3.30
CA ARG A 213 -15.38 11.99 -2.66
C ARG A 213 -16.39 12.53 -3.66
N VAL A 214 -17.66 12.46 -3.30
CA VAL A 214 -18.79 13.00 -4.08
C VAL A 214 -19.65 13.88 -3.18
N TYR A 215 -19.96 15.08 -3.64
CA TYR A 215 -20.71 16.11 -2.91
C TYR A 215 -21.96 16.55 -3.67
N ASN A 216 -23.00 16.94 -2.94
CA ASN A 216 -24.24 17.49 -3.50
C ASN A 216 -24.19 19.02 -3.73
N HIS A 217 -23.09 19.67 -3.38
CA HIS A 217 -22.85 21.10 -3.60
C HIS A 217 -21.61 21.35 -4.44
N LEU A 218 -21.39 22.61 -4.78
CA LEU A 218 -20.14 23.08 -5.36
C LEU A 218 -19.15 23.35 -4.22
N LEU A 219 -18.03 22.63 -4.22
CA LEU A 219 -16.93 22.94 -3.31
C LEU A 219 -16.45 24.37 -3.57
N THR A 220 -16.18 25.09 -2.49
CA THR A 220 -15.52 26.39 -2.49
C THR A 220 -14.03 26.22 -2.74
N GLN A 221 -13.36 27.31 -3.12
CA GLN A 221 -11.90 27.31 -3.28
C GLN A 221 -11.17 26.90 -1.99
N ALA A 222 -11.72 27.21 -0.82
CA ALA A 222 -11.15 26.83 0.47
C ALA A 222 -11.25 25.31 0.71
N GLU A 223 -12.42 24.72 0.48
CA GLU A 223 -12.62 23.26 0.59
C GLU A 223 -11.73 22.48 -0.40
N ILE A 224 -11.57 23.00 -1.63
CA ILE A 224 -10.67 22.38 -2.63
C ILE A 224 -9.21 22.44 -2.15
N GLN A 225 -8.79 23.55 -1.53
CA GLN A 225 -7.43 23.69 -0.98
C GLN A 225 -7.23 22.81 0.25
N GLU A 226 -8.26 22.64 1.08
CA GLU A 226 -8.23 21.72 2.23
C GLU A 226 -8.01 20.27 1.76
N LEU A 227 -8.81 19.79 0.81
CA LEU A 227 -8.65 18.45 0.21
C LEU A 227 -7.28 18.26 -0.45
N TYR A 228 -6.78 19.29 -1.14
CA TYR A 228 -5.46 19.23 -1.78
C TYR A 228 -4.31 19.27 -0.77
N SER A 229 -4.42 20.07 0.30
CA SER A 229 -3.40 20.13 1.36
C SER A 229 -3.20 18.75 2.01
N GLY A 230 -4.26 17.94 2.02
CA GLY A 230 -4.15 16.55 2.41
C GLY A 230 -3.96 16.31 3.89
N ILE A 231 -4.16 17.34 4.72
CA ILE A 231 -4.10 17.20 6.16
C ILE A 231 -5.30 16.35 6.60
N ARG A 232 -5.02 15.18 7.16
CA ARG A 232 -6.00 14.36 7.86
C ARG A 232 -5.52 14.12 9.27
N GLU A 233 -6.42 14.32 10.23
CA GLU A 233 -6.12 14.11 11.66
C GLU A 233 -5.81 12.64 11.98
N ASP A 234 -6.19 11.70 11.10
CA ASP A 234 -5.96 10.26 11.26
C ASP A 234 -4.67 9.77 10.58
N TYR A 235 -3.88 10.68 10.02
CA TYR A 235 -2.63 10.38 9.32
C TYR A 235 -1.48 11.25 9.84
N THR A 236 -0.27 10.69 9.89
CA THR A 236 0.91 11.39 10.39
C THR A 236 2.08 11.34 9.42
N THR A 237 3.06 12.21 9.67
CA THR A 237 4.44 12.02 9.21
C THR A 237 5.26 11.33 10.30
N VAL A 238 6.10 10.39 9.89
CA VAL A 238 7.09 9.73 10.74
C VAL A 238 8.48 10.06 10.23
N SER A 239 9.43 10.33 11.13
CA SER A 239 10.80 10.67 10.75
C SER A 239 11.85 10.10 11.71
N GLY A 240 13.07 9.98 11.19
CA GLY A 240 14.22 9.50 11.94
C GLY A 240 15.48 9.52 11.10
N THR A 241 16.49 8.77 11.52
CA THR A 241 17.78 8.68 10.83
C THR A 241 18.15 7.24 10.48
N ILE A 242 18.76 7.06 9.32
CA ILE A 242 19.39 5.80 8.92
C ILE A 242 20.89 5.87 9.14
N THR A 243 21.43 4.87 9.83
CA THR A 243 22.87 4.59 9.86
C THR A 243 23.17 3.29 9.11
N CYS A 244 24.35 3.20 8.50
CA CYS A 244 24.83 1.98 7.86
C CYS A 244 26.35 2.05 7.73
N ALA A 245 27.07 1.29 8.56
CA ALA A 245 28.54 1.28 8.54
C ALA A 245 29.11 0.64 7.26
N ALA A 246 28.36 -0.29 6.66
CA ALA A 246 28.76 -1.01 5.45
C ALA A 246 28.46 -0.25 4.15
N TYR A 247 27.83 0.94 4.22
CA TYR A 247 27.30 1.64 3.05
C TYR A 247 28.39 2.03 2.04
N THR A 248 28.22 1.59 0.79
CA THR A 248 29.14 1.88 -0.32
C THR A 248 28.50 2.69 -1.46
N GLY A 249 27.23 3.07 -1.33
CA GLY A 249 26.44 3.73 -2.39
C GLY A 249 25.19 2.95 -2.76
N GLY A 250 24.24 3.61 -3.41
CA GLY A 250 22.98 3.01 -3.85
C GLY A 250 21.77 3.47 -3.01
N PRO A 251 20.55 3.14 -3.45
CA PRO A 251 19.36 3.62 -2.78
C PRO A 251 19.10 2.88 -1.45
N ILE A 252 18.62 3.62 -0.46
CA ILE A 252 18.08 3.05 0.78
C ILE A 252 16.58 3.28 0.79
N TYR A 253 15.82 2.21 0.98
CA TYR A 253 14.37 2.20 1.08
C TYR A 253 13.96 2.10 2.54
N ILE A 254 13.02 2.93 2.98
CA ILE A 254 12.41 2.82 4.30
C ILE A 254 10.94 2.54 4.09
N LYS A 255 10.42 1.53 4.78
CA LYS A 255 9.08 1.00 4.57
C LYS A 255 8.38 0.76 5.89
N VAL A 256 7.06 0.92 5.87
CA VAL A 256 6.17 0.69 7.01
C VAL A 256 5.17 -0.39 6.64
N TYR A 257 5.01 -1.36 7.52
CA TYR A 257 4.18 -2.54 7.33
C TYR A 257 3.12 -2.67 8.42
N ASP A 258 2.01 -3.35 8.11
CA ASP A 258 0.96 -3.73 9.07
C ASP A 258 1.28 -5.02 9.86
N GLY A 259 2.45 -5.60 9.64
CA GLY A 259 2.90 -6.84 10.28
C GLY A 259 4.43 -6.93 10.40
N PRO A 260 4.92 -7.92 11.16
CA PRO A 260 6.33 -8.02 11.56
C PRO A 260 7.28 -8.44 10.45
N HIS A 261 6.78 -8.98 9.35
CA HIS A 261 7.62 -9.54 8.30
C HIS A 261 7.40 -8.83 6.97
N PHE A 262 8.45 -8.17 6.48
CA PHE A 262 8.38 -7.34 5.28
C PHE A 262 8.00 -8.08 3.98
N TYR A 263 8.06 -9.42 3.98
CA TYR A 263 7.75 -10.28 2.84
C TYR A 263 6.29 -10.79 2.80
N ASP A 264 5.57 -10.78 3.92
CA ASP A 264 4.17 -11.23 4.00
C ASP A 264 3.19 -10.11 4.39
N SER A 265 3.71 -8.98 4.87
CA SER A 265 2.93 -7.88 5.43
C SER A 265 2.60 -6.83 4.36
N THR A 266 1.46 -6.16 4.54
CA THR A 266 1.00 -5.10 3.65
C THR A 266 1.85 -3.85 3.83
N LEU A 267 2.31 -3.29 2.71
CA LEU A 267 3.04 -2.02 2.72
C LEU A 267 2.07 -0.85 2.95
N LEU A 268 2.25 -0.13 4.06
CA LEU A 268 1.45 1.02 4.46
C LEU A 268 2.06 2.37 4.05
N GLY A 269 3.38 2.40 3.83
CA GLY A 269 4.09 3.60 3.42
C GLY A 269 5.54 3.34 3.12
N SER A 270 6.13 4.19 2.28
CA SER A 270 7.55 4.09 1.97
C SER A 270 8.16 5.43 1.58
N THR A 271 9.48 5.52 1.76
CA THR A 271 10.30 6.60 1.20
C THR A 271 11.66 6.03 0.80
N GLN A 272 12.45 6.82 0.09
CA GLN A 272 13.77 6.46 -0.38
C GLN A 272 14.75 7.60 -0.14
N ILE A 273 15.96 7.27 0.32
CA ILE A 273 17.06 8.22 0.49
C ILE A 273 18.30 7.75 -0.30
N ALA A 274 19.11 8.71 -0.75
CA ALA A 274 20.28 8.43 -1.59
C ALA A 274 21.56 8.08 -0.79
N SER A 275 21.53 8.25 0.53
CA SER A 275 22.62 7.91 1.44
C SER A 275 22.10 7.87 2.88
N PRO A 276 22.79 7.21 3.83
CA PRO A 276 22.47 7.26 5.24
C PRO A 276 22.29 8.71 5.72
N GLY A 277 21.26 8.95 6.54
CA GLY A 277 20.83 10.30 6.91
C GLY A 277 19.36 10.34 7.32
N THR A 278 18.83 11.56 7.40
CA THR A 278 17.44 11.80 7.81
C THR A 278 16.45 11.34 6.75
N TYR A 279 15.33 10.77 7.18
CA TYR A 279 14.20 10.42 6.32
C TYR A 279 12.87 10.87 6.95
N ALA A 280 11.85 10.99 6.11
CA ALA A 280 10.47 11.17 6.53
C ALA A 280 9.51 10.41 5.61
N ILE A 281 8.47 9.83 6.19
CA ILE A 281 7.37 9.17 5.49
C ILE A 281 6.07 9.84 5.94
N SER A 282 5.33 10.42 5.00
CA SER A 282 4.07 11.11 5.28
C SER A 282 2.87 10.27 4.90
N ASN A 283 1.71 10.62 5.47
CA ASN A 283 0.42 9.95 5.27
C ASN A 283 0.42 8.49 5.75
N LEU A 284 1.04 8.25 6.90
CA LEU A 284 0.94 6.98 7.59
C LEU A 284 -0.26 6.97 8.53
N PRO A 285 -1.06 5.89 8.59
CA PRO A 285 -2.22 5.81 9.45
C PRO A 285 -1.83 5.88 10.93
N ILE A 286 -2.58 6.66 11.71
CA ILE A 286 -2.42 6.80 13.17
C ILE A 286 -3.22 5.70 13.90
N GLY A 287 -2.76 5.29 15.08
CA GLY A 287 -3.57 4.49 16.00
C GLY A 287 -3.58 2.97 15.76
N GLN A 288 -2.88 2.47 14.74
CA GLN A 288 -2.63 1.05 14.54
C GLN A 288 -1.17 0.67 14.83
N GLU A 289 -0.95 -0.59 15.22
CA GLU A 289 0.40 -1.15 15.34
C GLU A 289 1.02 -1.34 13.95
N VAL A 290 2.26 -0.91 13.80
CA VAL A 290 3.01 -0.99 12.54
C VAL A 290 4.46 -1.36 12.81
N TRP A 291 5.14 -1.84 11.77
CA TRP A 291 6.56 -2.17 11.77
C TRP A 291 7.29 -1.31 10.76
N ILE A 292 8.39 -0.69 11.17
CA ILE A 292 9.25 0.08 10.27
C ILE A 292 10.56 -0.65 10.07
N SER A 293 10.92 -0.85 8.80
CA SER A 293 12.18 -1.46 8.39
C SER A 293 12.85 -0.62 7.31
N ALA A 294 14.17 -0.65 7.26
CA ALA A 294 14.96 -0.07 6.19
C ALA A 294 15.73 -1.15 5.45
N PHE A 295 15.99 -0.90 4.17
CA PHE A 295 16.65 -1.82 3.25
C PHE A 295 17.64 -1.06 2.36
N TRP A 296 18.85 -1.57 2.22
CA TRP A 296 19.84 -1.04 1.29
C TRP A 296 20.08 -2.04 0.16
N ASP A 297 19.72 -1.62 -1.06
CA ASP A 297 19.98 -2.32 -2.32
C ASP A 297 21.47 -2.17 -2.70
N LYS A 298 22.31 -2.97 -2.04
CA LYS A 298 23.77 -2.94 -2.18
C LYS A 298 24.19 -3.40 -3.57
N ASN A 299 23.47 -4.36 -4.15
CA ASN A 299 23.81 -4.92 -5.44
C ASN A 299 23.23 -4.14 -6.64
N GLY A 300 22.43 -3.10 -6.38
CA GLY A 300 21.89 -2.21 -7.42
C GLY A 300 20.84 -2.88 -8.29
N SER A 301 20.12 -3.87 -7.74
CA SER A 301 19.01 -4.56 -8.40
C SER A 301 17.83 -3.62 -8.73
N GLY A 302 17.75 -2.48 -8.05
CA GLY A 302 16.62 -1.55 -8.12
C GLY A 302 15.37 -2.10 -7.45
N GLN A 303 15.47 -3.22 -6.72
CA GLN A 303 14.36 -3.81 -6.00
C GLN A 303 14.14 -3.10 -4.67
N SER A 304 12.87 -2.87 -4.33
CA SER A 304 12.51 -2.22 -3.08
C SER A 304 12.42 -3.21 -1.90
N ALA A 305 12.48 -4.51 -2.18
CA ALA A 305 12.66 -5.56 -1.18
C ALA A 305 14.12 -6.05 -1.26
N PRO A 306 14.77 -6.27 -0.12
CA PRO A 306 16.17 -6.69 -0.11
C PRO A 306 16.28 -8.14 -0.62
N ASN A 307 17.33 -8.43 -1.36
CA ASN A 307 17.65 -9.77 -1.83
C ASN A 307 18.98 -10.26 -1.21
N ALA A 308 19.50 -11.39 -1.69
CA ALA A 308 20.73 -11.96 -1.16
C ALA A 308 21.92 -10.98 -1.27
N GLY A 309 22.52 -10.64 -0.13
CA GLY A 309 23.63 -9.70 -0.02
C GLY A 309 23.23 -8.25 0.24
N ASP A 310 21.94 -7.94 0.27
CA ASP A 310 21.43 -6.61 0.67
C ASP A 310 21.37 -6.48 2.19
N TYR A 311 21.37 -5.24 2.68
CA TYR A 311 21.32 -4.97 4.12
C TYR A 311 19.92 -4.58 4.54
N MET A 312 19.51 -5.02 5.72
CA MET A 312 18.29 -4.58 6.38
C MET A 312 18.55 -4.15 7.83
N GLY A 313 17.56 -3.46 8.39
CA GLY A 313 17.51 -3.07 9.78
C GLY A 313 16.08 -2.74 10.17
N ASP A 314 15.67 -3.18 11.34
CA ASP A 314 14.37 -2.88 11.90
C ASP A 314 14.50 -1.77 12.94
N TYR A 315 13.46 -0.95 13.08
CA TYR A 315 13.37 -0.05 14.22
C TYR A 315 13.28 -0.85 15.51
N ALA A 316 14.20 -0.58 16.45
CA ALA A 316 14.30 -1.33 17.70
C ALA A 316 13.03 -1.26 18.59
N GLY A 317 12.17 -0.26 18.36
CA GLY A 317 10.90 -0.11 19.05
C GLY A 317 9.70 -0.73 18.32
N ASN A 318 9.91 -1.60 17.32
CA ASN A 318 8.82 -2.31 16.65
C ASN A 318 8.17 -3.37 17.57
N PRO A 319 6.83 -3.60 17.48
CA PRO A 319 5.86 -2.73 16.81
C PRO A 319 5.69 -1.38 17.50
N ILE A 320 5.38 -0.35 16.71
CA ILE A 320 5.06 0.98 17.21
C ILE A 320 3.64 1.38 16.83
N THR A 321 2.96 2.14 17.69
CA THR A 321 1.72 2.85 17.33
C THR A 321 2.06 4.31 17.08
N PHE A 322 1.79 4.81 15.88
CA PHE A 322 2.07 6.21 15.58
C PHE A 322 1.15 7.16 16.32
N LEU A 323 1.75 8.26 16.79
CA LEU A 323 1.09 9.48 17.21
C LEU A 323 1.37 10.58 16.18
N VAL A 324 0.67 11.71 16.30
CA VAL A 324 0.93 12.91 15.47
C VAL A 324 2.40 13.31 15.57
N ASP A 325 3.04 13.46 14.41
CA ASP A 325 4.45 13.83 14.22
C ASP A 325 5.43 12.96 15.02
N THR A 326 5.34 11.63 14.85
CA THR A 326 6.26 10.70 15.51
C THR A 326 7.69 10.84 14.96
N THR A 327 8.63 11.29 15.78
CA THR A 327 10.05 11.47 15.41
C THR A 327 10.99 10.56 16.21
N GLY A 328 12.22 10.39 15.74
CA GLY A 328 13.26 9.62 16.44
C GLY A 328 13.21 8.12 16.16
N ILE A 329 12.63 7.75 15.01
CA ILE A 329 12.65 6.38 14.52
C ILE A 329 13.99 6.11 13.84
N ASP A 330 15.02 5.89 14.65
CA ASP A 330 16.38 5.66 14.15
C ASP A 330 16.60 4.16 13.85
N ILE A 331 17.16 3.86 12.68
CA ILE A 331 17.38 2.48 12.20
C ILE A 331 18.84 2.32 11.76
N ASP A 332 19.49 1.26 12.26
CA ASP A 332 20.82 0.85 11.82
C ASP A 332 20.73 -0.33 10.86
N LEU A 333 21.24 -0.16 9.65
CA LEU A 333 21.34 -1.21 8.63
C LEU A 333 22.60 -2.04 8.86
N SER A 334 22.49 -3.05 9.73
CA SER A 334 23.61 -3.91 10.13
C SER A 334 23.43 -5.38 9.74
N ILE A 335 22.28 -5.79 9.24
CA ILE A 335 21.96 -7.20 8.94
C ILE A 335 22.11 -7.45 7.45
N GLU A 336 23.07 -8.27 7.02
CA GLU A 336 23.17 -8.72 5.63
C GLU A 336 22.26 -9.94 5.39
N LEU A 337 21.32 -9.83 4.46
CA LEU A 337 20.35 -10.88 4.17
C LEU A 337 20.91 -12.00 3.30
N ASN A 338 20.49 -13.23 3.60
CA ASN A 338 20.86 -14.42 2.84
C ASN A 338 19.58 -15.11 2.34
N VAL A 339 19.12 -14.71 1.17
CA VAL A 339 17.88 -15.23 0.55
C VAL A 339 18.21 -16.35 -0.43
N ILE A 340 17.54 -17.49 -0.29
CA ILE A 340 17.62 -18.65 -1.18
C ILE A 340 16.28 -18.77 -1.92
N SER A 341 16.25 -18.34 -3.18
CA SER A 341 15.06 -18.33 -4.04
C SER A 341 15.08 -19.38 -5.16
N GLN A 342 16.07 -20.28 -5.13
CA GLN A 342 16.21 -21.39 -6.07
C GLN A 342 16.58 -22.66 -5.33
N ASN A 343 16.16 -23.81 -5.88
CA ASN A 343 16.45 -25.11 -5.27
C ASN A 343 17.95 -25.25 -5.01
N THR A 344 18.31 -25.39 -3.73
CA THR A 344 19.70 -25.30 -3.27
C THR A 344 19.99 -26.49 -2.36
N THR A 345 21.19 -27.07 -2.52
CA THR A 345 21.73 -28.04 -1.57
C THR A 345 22.90 -27.41 -0.83
N ILE A 346 22.78 -27.28 0.48
CA ILE A 346 23.92 -26.97 1.35
C ILE A 346 24.56 -28.31 1.73
N THR A 347 25.74 -28.54 1.18
CA THR A 347 26.55 -29.73 1.48
C THR A 347 27.24 -29.58 2.83
N ALA A 348 27.59 -30.70 3.48
CA ALA A 348 28.23 -30.70 4.80
C ALA A 348 29.49 -29.81 4.90
N ASP A 349 30.23 -29.64 3.79
CA ASP A 349 31.44 -28.81 3.76
C ASP A 349 31.16 -27.34 3.42
N ASN A 350 29.91 -26.96 3.13
CA ASN A 350 29.53 -25.60 2.74
C ASN A 350 29.08 -24.78 3.94
N THR A 351 30.01 -24.10 4.58
CA THR A 351 29.76 -23.25 5.76
C THR A 351 29.35 -21.80 5.41
N THR A 352 29.06 -21.50 4.13
CA THR A 352 28.77 -20.13 3.65
C THR A 352 27.61 -19.47 4.38
N TYR A 353 26.66 -20.28 4.83
CA TYR A 353 25.41 -19.86 5.47
C TYR A 353 25.44 -20.04 7.00
N ASP A 354 26.51 -20.62 7.54
CA ASP A 354 26.57 -20.94 8.96
C ASP A 354 26.62 -19.65 9.81
N ASN A 355 25.88 -19.64 10.91
CA ASN A 355 25.70 -18.51 11.83
C ASN A 355 25.10 -17.27 11.18
N LYS A 356 24.33 -17.43 10.10
CA LYS A 356 23.62 -16.34 9.43
C LYS A 356 22.12 -16.53 9.52
N SER A 357 21.40 -15.42 9.36
CA SER A 357 19.95 -15.44 9.16
C SER A 357 19.62 -15.77 7.70
N ILE A 358 18.85 -16.83 7.46
CA ILE A 358 18.52 -17.38 6.14
C ILE A 358 17.02 -17.25 5.87
N ILE A 359 16.67 -16.80 4.66
CA ILE A 359 15.29 -16.83 4.14
C ILE A 359 15.25 -17.81 2.97
N VAL A 360 14.34 -18.78 3.00
CA VAL A 360 14.08 -19.69 1.89
C VAL A 360 12.75 -19.31 1.27
N ASP A 361 12.80 -18.87 0.02
CA ASP A 361 11.66 -18.25 -0.68
C ASP A 361 11.20 -19.12 -1.84
N GLY A 362 10.04 -19.76 -1.68
CA GLY A 362 9.35 -20.49 -2.76
C GLY A 362 10.13 -21.65 -3.39
N CYS A 363 11.19 -22.13 -2.73
CA CYS A 363 12.09 -23.13 -3.28
C CYS A 363 12.38 -24.27 -2.28
N THR A 364 13.07 -25.32 -2.75
CA THR A 364 13.51 -26.43 -1.90
C THR A 364 14.94 -26.21 -1.40
N LEU A 365 15.10 -26.10 -0.08
CA LEU A 365 16.40 -26.13 0.58
C LEU A 365 16.70 -27.56 1.05
N THR A 366 17.79 -28.14 0.56
CA THR A 366 18.28 -29.46 0.98
C THR A 366 19.52 -29.30 1.86
N ILE A 367 19.47 -29.79 3.09
CA ILE A 367 20.58 -29.73 4.04
C ILE A 367 21.24 -31.10 4.16
N SER A 368 22.55 -31.15 4.01
CA SER A 368 23.37 -32.35 4.19
C SER A 368 24.42 -32.10 5.25
N GLY A 369 24.51 -32.98 6.25
CA GLY A 369 25.40 -32.76 7.40
C GLY A 369 24.82 -31.77 8.41
N THR A 370 25.64 -31.40 9.40
CA THR A 370 25.26 -30.49 10.49
C THR A 370 25.50 -29.05 10.06
N HIS A 371 24.49 -28.20 10.14
CA HIS A 371 24.61 -26.76 9.92
C HIS A 371 23.99 -25.96 11.07
N GLN A 372 24.52 -24.76 11.32
CA GLN A 372 23.99 -23.84 12.33
C GLN A 372 23.52 -22.56 11.66
N PHE A 373 22.29 -22.11 11.93
CA PHE A 373 21.77 -20.83 11.46
C PHE A 373 21.39 -19.95 12.65
N GLU A 374 21.46 -18.64 12.46
CA GLU A 374 20.97 -17.70 13.46
C GLU A 374 19.45 -17.69 13.48
N ASN A 375 18.85 -17.45 12.30
CA ASN A 375 17.41 -17.56 12.04
C ASN A 375 17.19 -18.35 10.75
N LEU A 376 16.08 -19.08 10.64
CA LEU A 376 15.63 -19.72 9.41
C LEU A 376 14.16 -19.40 9.16
N SER A 377 13.87 -18.67 8.09
CA SER A 377 12.49 -18.34 7.66
C SER A 377 12.15 -19.07 6.37
N MET A 378 11.04 -19.80 6.35
CA MET A 378 10.53 -20.53 5.19
C MET A 378 9.23 -19.93 4.70
N ILE A 379 9.25 -19.35 3.50
CA ILE A 379 8.18 -18.50 2.98
C ILE A 379 7.71 -18.93 1.58
N HIS A 380 6.54 -18.46 1.16
CA HIS A 380 5.98 -18.68 -0.18
C HIS A 380 5.97 -20.15 -0.67
N GLY A 381 5.72 -21.10 0.25
CA GLY A 381 5.69 -22.53 -0.09
C GLY A 381 7.06 -23.21 -0.12
N ALA A 382 8.08 -22.61 0.51
CA ALA A 382 9.40 -23.21 0.65
C ALA A 382 9.35 -24.61 1.32
N VAL A 383 10.30 -25.46 0.92
CA VAL A 383 10.42 -26.83 1.43
C VAL A 383 11.82 -27.06 1.97
N LEU A 384 11.93 -27.39 3.25
CA LEU A 384 13.18 -27.87 3.86
C LEU A 384 13.22 -29.39 3.87
N THR A 385 14.34 -29.95 3.41
CA THR A 385 14.53 -31.40 3.32
C THR A 385 16.00 -31.77 3.51
N HIS A 386 16.29 -33.07 3.48
CA HIS A 386 17.65 -33.62 3.44
C HIS A 386 17.80 -34.58 2.24
N PRO A 387 19.04 -34.90 1.82
CA PRO A 387 19.26 -35.90 0.77
C PRO A 387 18.64 -37.25 1.14
N ALA A 388 18.18 -38.02 0.15
CA ALA A 388 17.63 -39.35 0.43
C ALA A 388 18.73 -40.31 0.92
N ASN A 389 18.40 -41.16 1.89
CA ASN A 389 19.32 -42.18 2.37
C ASN A 389 19.73 -43.14 1.25
N ALA A 390 21.03 -43.41 1.17
CA ALA A 390 21.57 -44.48 0.35
C ALA A 390 21.63 -45.78 1.17
N THR A 391 21.88 -46.92 0.52
CA THR A 391 22.01 -48.21 1.21
C THR A 391 23.13 -48.25 2.27
N THR A 392 24.13 -47.38 2.13
CA THR A 392 25.32 -47.29 3.00
C THR A 392 25.50 -45.95 3.70
N GLN A 393 24.69 -44.94 3.41
CA GLN A 393 24.83 -43.59 3.96
C GLN A 393 23.48 -43.07 4.49
N ALA A 394 23.49 -42.70 5.76
CA ALA A 394 22.40 -41.99 6.40
C ALA A 394 22.56 -40.49 6.16
N TYR A 395 21.46 -39.84 5.83
CA TYR A 395 21.29 -38.41 5.91
C TYR A 395 20.17 -38.14 6.90
N THR A 396 20.35 -37.12 7.72
CA THR A 396 19.34 -36.59 8.63
C THR A 396 19.25 -35.10 8.39
N LEU A 397 18.09 -34.52 8.65
CA LEU A 397 18.00 -33.07 8.78
C LEU A 397 18.62 -32.70 10.14
N ASP A 398 19.88 -32.26 10.12
CA ASP A 398 20.66 -31.90 11.31
C ASP A 398 20.97 -30.41 11.28
N LEU A 399 20.13 -29.64 11.98
CA LEU A 399 20.16 -28.19 12.01
C LEU A 399 20.08 -27.69 13.44
N ASP A 400 20.95 -26.74 13.74
CA ASP A 400 20.90 -25.94 14.97
C ASP A 400 20.47 -24.52 14.60
N ILE A 401 19.41 -24.01 15.24
CA ILE A 401 18.89 -22.67 14.99
C ILE A 401 18.93 -21.93 16.31
N SER A 402 19.77 -20.90 16.41
CA SER A 402 20.04 -20.25 17.71
C SER A 402 18.91 -19.35 18.18
N ASN A 403 18.17 -18.75 17.25
CA ASN A 403 17.03 -17.88 17.52
C ASN A 403 15.75 -18.50 16.94
N ASP A 404 15.19 -17.94 15.86
CA ASP A 404 13.85 -18.30 15.38
C ASP A 404 13.86 -19.21 14.14
N LEU A 405 12.98 -20.23 14.17
CA LEU A 405 12.55 -21.00 13.01
C LEU A 405 11.11 -20.62 12.65
N THR A 406 10.92 -19.93 11.53
CA THR A 406 9.61 -19.49 11.05
C THR A 406 9.20 -20.33 9.84
N ILE A 407 7.98 -20.87 9.87
CA ILE A 407 7.38 -21.66 8.77
C ILE A 407 6.02 -21.07 8.45
N GLU A 408 5.90 -20.44 7.29
CA GLU A 408 4.64 -19.85 6.84
C GLU A 408 3.61 -20.90 6.40
N ALA A 409 2.35 -20.45 6.28
CA ALA A 409 1.30 -21.23 5.66
C ALA A 409 1.70 -21.66 4.24
N GLY A 410 1.72 -22.98 4.00
CA GLY A 410 2.11 -23.58 2.72
C GLY A 410 3.58 -23.99 2.63
N ALA A 411 4.47 -23.43 3.47
CA ALA A 411 5.82 -23.93 3.63
C ALA A 411 5.84 -25.22 4.47
N SER A 412 6.88 -26.04 4.31
CA SER A 412 6.95 -27.33 5.01
C SER A 412 8.36 -27.83 5.24
N ILE A 413 8.55 -28.57 6.34
CA ILE A 413 9.68 -29.50 6.47
C ILE A 413 9.18 -30.84 5.94
N ASN A 414 9.78 -31.32 4.86
CA ASN A 414 9.32 -32.52 4.16
C ASN A 414 10.46 -33.50 3.94
N VAL A 415 10.40 -34.62 4.67
CA VAL A 415 11.35 -35.74 4.58
C VAL A 415 10.70 -37.00 4.01
N ASN A 416 9.52 -36.88 3.39
CA ASN A 416 8.78 -38.02 2.86
C ASN A 416 9.59 -38.76 1.79
N GLY A 417 9.72 -40.08 1.97
CA GLY A 417 10.46 -40.94 1.06
C GLY A 417 11.98 -40.71 1.06
N LYS A 418 12.53 -40.09 2.12
CA LYS A 418 13.98 -39.85 2.26
C LYS A 418 14.67 -40.86 3.18
N GLY A 419 13.92 -41.77 3.82
CA GLY A 419 14.45 -42.85 4.64
C GLY A 419 15.10 -43.98 3.81
N TYR A 420 15.50 -45.06 4.48
CA TYR A 420 16.09 -46.21 3.79
C TYR A 420 15.06 -46.95 2.92
N GLY A 421 15.53 -47.52 1.81
CA GLY A 421 14.79 -48.52 1.05
C GLY A 421 14.65 -49.85 1.81
N GLY A 422 13.78 -50.74 1.31
CA GLY A 422 13.59 -52.09 1.86
C GLY A 422 14.92 -52.86 2.02
N GLY A 423 15.12 -53.52 3.16
CA GLY A 423 16.33 -54.31 3.44
C GLY A 423 17.62 -53.51 3.64
N ALA A 424 17.54 -52.18 3.84
CA ALA A 424 18.65 -51.31 4.18
C ALA A 424 18.43 -50.58 5.52
N GLY A 425 19.52 -50.04 6.08
CA GLY A 425 19.51 -49.25 7.30
C GLY A 425 19.71 -50.04 8.61
N PRO A 426 19.91 -49.34 9.74
CA PRO A 426 20.02 -49.94 11.07
C PRO A 426 18.75 -50.71 11.46
N GLY A 427 18.90 -51.92 12.00
CA GLY A 427 17.77 -52.75 12.44
C GLY A 427 17.02 -53.50 11.33
N LYS A 428 17.57 -53.59 10.10
CA LYS A 428 16.94 -54.34 9.01
C LYS A 428 16.69 -55.82 9.35
N GLY A 429 15.49 -56.32 9.03
CA GLY A 429 15.13 -57.74 9.18
C GLY A 429 15.93 -58.63 8.22
N GLY A 430 16.29 -59.84 8.67
CA GLY A 430 17.02 -60.81 7.85
C GLY A 430 16.20 -61.32 6.66
N GLU A 431 16.88 -61.67 5.56
CA GLU A 431 16.27 -62.17 4.32
C GLU A 431 15.73 -63.61 4.49
N GLY A 432 14.62 -63.74 5.20
CA GLY A 432 13.84 -64.98 5.26
C GLY A 432 12.54 -64.81 4.49
N SER A 433 12.55 -65.16 3.20
CA SER A 433 11.39 -65.12 2.27
C SER A 433 10.82 -63.73 1.95
N GLY A 434 11.49 -63.00 1.05
CA GLY A 434 10.88 -62.05 0.11
C GLY A 434 10.24 -60.76 0.63
N CYS A 435 9.96 -60.60 1.92
CA CYS A 435 9.11 -59.51 2.43
C CYS A 435 9.75 -58.80 3.63
N GLY A 436 10.92 -58.18 3.46
CA GLY A 436 11.57 -57.38 4.51
C GLY A 436 11.31 -55.88 4.36
N GLY A 437 10.58 -55.24 5.28
CA GLY A 437 10.42 -53.78 5.32
C GLY A 437 11.73 -53.06 5.69
N GLY A 438 11.93 -51.85 5.19
CA GLY A 438 13.07 -50.99 5.58
C GLY A 438 12.98 -50.55 7.06
N GLY A 439 14.11 -50.25 7.69
CA GLY A 439 14.13 -49.63 9.04
C GLY A 439 13.86 -48.12 8.93
N GLY A 440 12.91 -47.60 9.71
CA GLY A 440 12.59 -46.16 9.78
C GLY A 440 13.10 -45.54 11.09
N TYR A 441 13.74 -44.37 11.01
CA TYR A 441 13.95 -43.49 12.15
C TYR A 441 12.74 -42.55 12.25
N GLY A 442 11.63 -43.04 12.82
CA GLY A 442 10.44 -42.22 13.09
C GLY A 442 9.19 -42.47 12.22
N GLY A 443 9.20 -43.50 11.36
CA GLY A 443 8.08 -43.82 10.47
C GLY A 443 8.07 -45.28 9.96
N ASN A 444 7.10 -45.62 9.11
CA ASN A 444 7.01 -46.96 8.50
C ASN A 444 8.00 -47.04 7.33
N GLY A 445 9.03 -47.89 7.45
CA GLY A 445 9.97 -48.11 6.36
C GLY A 445 9.30 -48.68 5.09
N GLY A 446 9.94 -48.49 3.95
CA GLY A 446 9.36 -48.89 2.67
C GLY A 446 9.11 -50.39 2.55
N ASN A 447 8.07 -50.77 1.80
CA ASN A 447 7.69 -52.16 1.58
C ASN A 447 8.80 -52.92 0.80
N GLY A 448 9.24 -54.06 1.33
CA GLY A 448 10.33 -54.87 0.79
C GLY A 448 10.20 -55.29 -0.68
N ASN A 449 8.98 -55.36 -1.22
CA ASN A 449 8.76 -55.70 -2.64
C ASN A 449 8.84 -54.51 -3.59
N SER A 450 8.89 -53.27 -3.08
CA SER A 450 8.77 -52.05 -3.89
C SER A 450 10.09 -51.30 -4.07
N ASN A 451 11.14 -51.64 -3.31
CA ASN A 451 12.36 -50.83 -3.15
C ASN A 451 12.11 -49.35 -2.80
N ALA A 452 10.88 -48.97 -2.45
CA ALA A 452 10.55 -47.60 -2.11
C ALA A 452 11.24 -47.22 -0.80
N ALA A 453 11.75 -45.99 -0.72
CA ALA A 453 12.26 -45.43 0.52
C ALA A 453 11.09 -45.14 1.48
N GLY A 454 11.27 -45.47 2.76
CA GLY A 454 10.32 -45.10 3.82
C GLY A 454 10.37 -43.60 4.15
N GLY A 455 9.35 -43.14 4.89
CA GLY A 455 9.29 -41.80 5.48
C GLY A 455 8.94 -41.94 6.96
#